data_AF-A0A1S3QE62-F1
#
_entry.id   AF-A0A1S3QE62-F1
#
_cell.length_a   1.000
_cell.length_b   1.000
_cell.length_c   1.000
_cell.angle_alpha   90.00
_cell.angle_beta   90.00
_cell.angle_gamma   90.00
#
_symmetry.space_group_name_H-M   'P 1'
#
loop_
_entity.id
_entity.type
_entity.pdbx_description
1 polymer ?
#
loop_
_entity_poly.entity_id
_entity_poly.type
_entity_poly.pdbx_seq_one_letter_code
_entity_poly.pdbx_strand_id
1 'polypeptide(L)'
;MQLTELLASGTFLVLLLVPWSDSLSLSPEEANQFLRRHRRANHVFEETKQGHLERECVEEKCSKEEAREVFENDPETDYFFPKYLACMEKFGDTDKKKQDLITCVHSEFLVCLSS
;
A
#
# COMPACT_ATOMS: atom_id res chain seq x y z
N MET A 1 14.67 -39.04 -31.79
CA MET A 1 13.64 -38.03 -32.11
C MET A 1 12.24 -38.39 -31.60
N GLN A 2 11.81 -39.66 -31.58
CA GLN A 2 10.44 -40.01 -31.13
C GLN A 2 10.28 -40.16 -29.61
N LEU A 3 11.34 -40.51 -28.88
CA LEU A 3 11.29 -40.69 -27.42
C LEU A 3 11.19 -39.35 -26.66
N THR A 4 11.79 -38.29 -27.20
CA THR A 4 11.76 -36.92 -26.63
C THR A 4 10.39 -36.26 -26.76
N GLU A 5 9.66 -36.54 -27.85
CA GLU A 5 8.30 -36.03 -28.12
C GLU A 5 7.25 -36.67 -27.18
N LEU A 6 7.41 -37.96 -26.88
CA LEU A 6 6.55 -38.69 -25.93
C LEU A 6 6.78 -38.21 -24.49
N LEU A 7 8.02 -37.93 -24.12
CA LEU A 7 8.35 -37.37 -22.80
C LEU A 7 7.85 -35.92 -22.68
N ALA A 8 7.96 -35.10 -23.73
CA ALA A 8 7.48 -33.72 -23.74
C ALA A 8 5.95 -33.60 -23.72
N SER A 9 5.23 -34.48 -24.42
CA SER A 9 3.76 -34.51 -24.38
C SER A 9 3.23 -35.09 -23.06
N GLY A 10 3.93 -36.07 -22.48
CA GLY A 10 3.61 -36.62 -21.16
C GLY A 10 3.79 -35.60 -20.03
N THR A 11 4.86 -34.80 -20.04
CA THR A 11 5.07 -33.75 -19.02
C THR A 11 4.06 -32.61 -19.15
N PHE A 12 3.65 -32.26 -20.37
CA PHE A 12 2.62 -31.25 -20.61
C PHE A 12 1.24 -31.71 -20.10
N LEU A 13 0.89 -32.98 -20.33
CA LEU A 13 -0.34 -33.58 -19.79
C LEU A 13 -0.34 -33.65 -18.26
N VAL A 14 0.81 -33.92 -17.64
CA VAL A 14 0.94 -33.89 -16.17
C VAL A 14 0.69 -32.49 -15.62
N LEU A 15 1.22 -31.43 -16.25
CA LEU A 15 1.00 -30.04 -15.84
C LEU A 15 -0.47 -29.60 -15.99
N LEU A 16 -1.20 -30.13 -16.97
CA LEU A 16 -2.63 -29.85 -17.18
C LEU A 16 -3.55 -30.60 -16.19
N LEU A 17 -3.06 -31.70 -15.61
CA LEU A 17 -3.81 -32.52 -14.65
C LEU A 17 -3.52 -32.18 -13.19
N VAL A 18 -2.55 -31.29 -12.90
CA VAL A 18 -2.37 -30.79 -11.54
C VAL A 18 -3.54 -29.86 -11.21
N PRO A 19 -4.41 -30.20 -10.24
CA PRO A 19 -5.40 -29.24 -9.76
C PRO A 19 -4.64 -28.05 -9.18
N TRP A 20 -4.92 -26.86 -9.70
CA TRP A 20 -4.42 -25.62 -9.12
C TRP A 20 -4.97 -25.58 -7.71
N SER A 21 -4.08 -25.63 -6.73
CA SER A 21 -4.47 -25.58 -5.33
C SER A 21 -4.87 -24.14 -5.03
N ASP A 22 -6.17 -23.84 -5.07
CA ASP A 22 -6.71 -22.51 -4.71
C ASP A 22 -6.61 -22.21 -3.20
N SER A 23 -6.10 -23.15 -2.40
CA SER A 23 -6.27 -23.15 -0.95
C SER A 23 -5.22 -22.36 -0.16
N LEU A 24 -4.46 -21.47 -0.80
CA LEU A 24 -3.43 -20.68 -0.13
C LEU A 24 -3.57 -19.17 -0.43
N SER A 25 -4.80 -18.70 -0.43
CA SER A 25 -5.08 -17.26 -0.35
C SER A 25 -5.13 -16.86 1.12
N LEU A 26 -4.11 -16.14 1.58
CA LEU A 26 -4.15 -15.50 2.89
C LEU A 26 -5.15 -14.34 2.85
N SER A 27 -5.83 -14.09 3.97
CA SER A 27 -6.56 -12.83 4.11
C SER A 27 -5.61 -11.64 3.96
N PRO A 28 -6.09 -10.48 3.49
CA PRO A 28 -5.29 -9.26 3.45
C PRO A 28 -4.65 -8.95 4.82
N GLU A 29 -5.37 -9.17 5.92
CA GLU A 29 -4.81 -9.02 7.26
C GLU A 29 -3.63 -9.97 7.55
N GLU A 30 -3.75 -11.26 7.22
CA GLU A 30 -2.67 -12.25 7.44
C GLU A 30 -1.47 -12.01 6.53
N ALA A 31 -1.69 -11.68 5.26
CA ALA A 31 -0.62 -11.39 4.32
C ALA A 31 0.22 -10.17 4.76
N ASN A 32 -0.43 -9.14 5.32
CA ASN A 32 0.22 -7.93 5.82
C ASN A 32 1.06 -8.15 7.09
N GLN A 33 0.86 -9.25 7.82
CA GLN A 33 1.71 -9.61 8.97
C GLN A 33 3.11 -10.06 8.52
N PHE A 34 3.20 -10.74 7.36
CA PHE A 34 4.46 -11.29 6.84
C PHE A 34 5.12 -10.38 5.79
N LEU A 35 4.33 -9.77 4.91
CA LEU A 35 4.82 -8.87 3.87
C LEU A 35 4.84 -7.43 4.36
N ARG A 36 5.75 -7.10 5.29
CA ARG A 36 6.05 -5.70 5.62
C ARG A 36 6.84 -5.07 4.47
N ARG A 37 6.15 -4.71 3.39
CA ARG A 37 6.75 -4.00 2.25
C ARG A 37 6.97 -2.55 2.66
N HIS A 38 8.23 -2.13 2.80
CA HIS A 38 8.54 -0.71 2.78
C HIS A 38 8.43 -0.26 1.32
N ARG A 39 7.40 0.50 0.97
CA ARG A 39 7.26 1.01 -0.39
C ARG A 39 8.33 2.08 -0.63
N ARG A 40 8.85 2.13 -1.85
CA ARG A 40 9.80 3.17 -2.28
C ARG A 40 8.95 4.31 -2.86
N ALA A 41 9.06 5.49 -2.27
CA ALA A 41 8.41 6.74 -2.70
C ALA A 41 8.95 7.30 -4.03
N ASN A 42 9.24 6.44 -5.01
CA ASN A 42 9.91 6.82 -6.25
C ASN A 42 9.58 5.83 -7.38
N HIS A 43 8.33 5.81 -7.86
CA HIS A 43 8.05 5.17 -9.15
C HIS A 43 8.13 6.21 -10.26
N VAL A 44 8.85 5.93 -11.35
CA VAL A 44 8.85 6.80 -12.53
C VAL A 44 7.39 6.94 -12.99
N PHE A 45 6.91 8.19 -13.14
CA PHE A 45 5.52 8.59 -13.43
C PHE A 45 4.52 8.55 -12.26
N GLU A 46 4.96 8.49 -11.00
CA GLU A 46 4.08 8.57 -9.83
C GLU A 46 3.16 9.81 -9.84
N GLU A 47 3.70 10.96 -10.25
CA GLU A 47 2.99 12.24 -10.39
C GLU A 47 1.82 12.21 -11.40
N THR A 48 1.68 11.17 -12.23
CA THR A 48 0.53 11.03 -13.15
C THR A 48 -0.68 10.37 -12.51
N LYS A 49 -0.53 9.82 -11.30
CA LYS A 49 -1.61 9.20 -10.55
C LYS A 49 -2.32 10.24 -9.70
N GLN A 50 -3.60 10.03 -9.44
CA GLN A 50 -4.33 10.85 -8.48
C GLN A 50 -3.75 10.68 -7.07
N GLY A 51 -3.66 11.80 -6.34
CA GLY A 51 -3.28 11.81 -4.94
C GLY A 51 -4.22 10.95 -4.11
N HIS A 52 -3.68 10.06 -3.28
CA HIS A 52 -4.48 9.15 -2.47
C HIS A 52 -3.89 9.07 -1.06
N LEU A 53 -4.65 9.53 -0.06
CA LEU A 53 -4.20 9.65 1.32
C LEU A 53 -3.50 8.39 1.84
N GLU A 54 -4.13 7.24 1.64
CA GLU A 54 -3.59 5.97 2.14
C GLU A 54 -2.22 5.66 1.54
N ARG A 55 -2.05 5.98 0.25
CA ARG A 55 -0.82 5.68 -0.47
C ARG A 55 0.27 6.67 -0.11
N GLU A 56 -0.03 7.95 -0.21
CA GLU A 56 0.99 9.00 -0.09
C GLU A 56 1.36 9.26 1.39
N CYS A 57 0.38 9.32 2.29
CA CYS A 57 0.58 9.83 3.65
C CYS A 57 0.42 8.79 4.77
N VAL A 58 -0.09 7.58 4.49
CA VAL A 58 -0.26 6.51 5.50
C VAL A 58 0.73 5.36 5.27
N GLU A 59 0.77 4.82 4.06
CA GLU A 59 1.75 3.82 3.64
C GLU A 59 3.14 4.45 3.52
N GLU A 60 3.20 5.73 3.14
CA GLU A 60 4.41 6.48 2.83
C GLU A 60 4.47 7.78 3.64
N LYS A 61 5.67 8.37 3.68
CA LYS A 61 5.85 9.70 4.27
C LYS A 61 5.66 10.74 3.18
N CYS A 62 4.55 11.48 3.22
CA CYS A 62 4.27 12.51 2.23
C CYS A 62 4.91 13.86 2.55
N SER A 63 5.22 14.58 1.49
CA SER A 63 5.51 16.01 1.43
C SER A 63 4.23 16.85 1.48
N LYS A 64 4.37 18.17 1.64
CA LYS A 64 3.21 19.08 1.62
C LYS A 64 2.50 19.07 0.27
N GLU A 65 3.24 18.91 -0.83
CA GLU A 65 2.67 18.91 -2.17
C GLU A 65 1.84 17.65 -2.43
N GLU A 66 2.33 16.48 -2.04
CA GLU A 66 1.55 15.24 -2.12
C GLU A 66 0.29 15.30 -1.24
N ALA A 67 0.38 15.93 -0.06
CA ALA A 67 -0.82 16.22 0.74
C ALA A 67 -1.78 17.17 0.00
N ARG A 68 -1.28 18.18 -0.72
CA ARG A 68 -2.08 19.07 -1.57
C ARG A 68 -2.78 18.33 -2.70
N GLU A 69 -2.12 17.34 -3.29
CA GLU A 69 -2.70 16.49 -4.33
C GLU A 69 -3.82 15.57 -3.80
N VAL A 70 -3.81 15.22 -2.51
CA VAL A 70 -4.89 14.44 -1.88
C VAL A 70 -6.19 15.25 -1.75
N PHE A 71 -6.10 16.53 -1.41
CA PHE A 71 -7.27 17.41 -1.22
C PHE A 71 -7.63 18.23 -2.45
N GLU A 72 -6.73 18.32 -3.43
CA GLU A 72 -6.83 19.18 -4.62
C GLU A 72 -7.05 20.67 -4.29
N ASN A 73 -6.66 21.11 -3.09
CA ASN A 73 -6.82 22.49 -2.63
C ASN A 73 -5.82 22.89 -1.52
N ASP A 74 -5.71 24.19 -1.26
CA ASP A 74 -4.81 24.73 -0.22
C ASP A 74 -5.40 24.74 1.21
N PRO A 75 -6.68 25.10 1.45
CA PRO A 75 -7.19 25.25 2.82
C PRO A 75 -7.18 23.96 3.63
N GLU A 76 -7.64 22.85 3.06
CA GLU A 76 -7.65 21.55 3.72
C GLU A 76 -6.22 21.02 3.91
N THR A 77 -5.33 21.28 2.95
CA THR A 77 -3.90 20.96 3.07
C THR A 77 -3.22 21.71 4.22
N ASP A 78 -3.49 23.01 4.33
CA ASP A 78 -2.95 23.84 5.41
C ASP A 78 -3.51 23.45 6.78
N TYR A 79 -4.73 22.91 6.84
CA TYR A 79 -5.30 22.33 8.06
C TYR A 79 -4.66 20.97 8.41
N PHE A 80 -4.55 20.07 7.43
CA PHE A 80 -4.16 18.68 7.63
C PHE A 80 -2.66 18.51 7.84
N PHE A 81 -1.83 19.14 7.01
CA PHE A 81 -0.39 18.85 6.95
C PHE A 81 0.36 19.07 8.29
N PRO A 82 0.09 20.15 9.06
CA PRO A 82 0.71 20.31 10.39
C PRO A 82 0.33 19.20 11.38
N LYS A 83 -0.90 18.67 11.30
CA LYS A 83 -1.36 17.59 12.18
C LYS A 83 -0.79 16.24 11.77
N TYR A 84 -0.67 16.01 10.47
CA TYR A 84 0.07 14.87 9.93
C TYR A 84 1.50 14.82 10.49
N LEU A 85 2.23 15.95 10.47
CA LEU A 85 3.58 16.01 11.06
C LEU A 85 3.58 15.67 12.55
N ALA A 86 2.57 16.13 13.30
CA ALA A 86 2.42 15.78 14.72
C ALA A 86 2.11 14.28 14.94
N CYS A 87 1.34 13.64 14.07
CA CYS A 87 1.14 12.19 14.09
C CYS A 87 2.46 11.46 13.82
N MET A 88 3.22 11.91 12.82
CA MET A 88 4.51 11.33 12.46
C MET A 88 5.54 11.45 13.59
N GLU A 89 5.61 12.59 14.27
CA GLU A 89 6.51 12.79 15.42
C GLU A 89 6.17 11.84 16.58
N LYS A 90 4.87 11.57 16.82
CA LYS A 90 4.43 10.74 17.96
C LYS A 90 4.55 9.24 17.69
N PHE A 91 4.32 8.81 16.44
CA PHE A 91 4.08 7.41 16.10
C PHE A 91 4.98 6.86 14.98
N GLY A 92 5.72 7.71 14.25
CA GLY A 92 6.43 7.34 13.01
C GLY A 92 7.61 6.37 13.16
N ASP A 93 8.29 6.34 14.31
CA ASP A 93 9.54 5.58 14.47
C ASP A 93 9.37 4.16 15.02
N THR A 94 8.16 3.76 15.43
CA THR A 94 7.97 2.50 16.17
C THR A 94 7.07 1.53 15.44
N ASP A 95 7.60 0.36 15.07
CA ASP A 95 6.84 -0.76 14.52
C ASP A 95 5.62 -1.18 15.37
N LYS A 96 5.65 -0.88 16.67
CA LYS A 96 4.59 -1.15 17.65
C LYS A 96 3.45 -0.12 17.60
N LYS A 97 3.69 1.08 17.07
CA LYS A 97 2.73 2.20 17.04
C LYS A 97 2.17 2.46 15.64
N LYS A 98 2.39 1.54 14.70
CA LYS A 98 1.90 1.69 13.32
C LYS A 98 0.38 1.87 13.27
N GLN A 99 -0.37 1.11 14.06
CA GLN A 99 -1.83 1.26 14.13
C GLN A 99 -2.25 2.60 14.72
N ASP A 100 -1.52 3.09 15.73
CA ASP A 100 -1.77 4.41 16.31
C ASP A 100 -1.48 5.54 15.30
N LEU A 101 -0.43 5.39 14.48
CA LEU A 101 -0.11 6.31 13.39
C LEU A 101 -1.26 6.38 12.38
N ILE A 102 -1.70 5.21 11.87
CA ILE A 102 -2.79 5.12 10.90
C ILE A 102 -4.06 5.78 11.46
N THR A 103 -4.41 5.42 12.70
CA THR A 103 -5.59 5.97 13.40
C THR A 103 -5.49 7.48 13.55
N CYS A 104 -4.32 8.01 13.92
CA CYS A 104 -4.08 9.46 14.04
C CYS A 104 -4.30 10.16 12.69
N VAL A 105 -3.66 9.68 11.63
CA VAL A 105 -3.73 10.30 10.30
C VAL A 105 -5.16 10.25 9.74
N HIS A 106 -5.86 9.11 9.85
CA HIS A 106 -7.24 9.00 9.39
C HIS A 106 -8.21 9.87 10.20
N SER A 107 -8.03 9.96 11.52
CA SER A 107 -8.83 10.84 12.36
C SER A 107 -8.69 12.29 11.90
N GLU A 108 -7.47 12.79 11.73
CA GLU A 108 -7.24 14.18 11.32
C GLU A 108 -7.75 14.46 9.90
N PHE A 109 -7.66 13.48 9.00
CA PHE A 109 -8.24 13.55 7.66
C PHE A 109 -9.78 13.68 7.71
N LEU A 110 -10.46 12.85 8.51
CA LEU A 110 -11.92 12.91 8.65
C LEU A 110 -12.39 14.22 9.30
N VAL A 111 -11.66 14.74 10.29
CA VAL A 111 -11.95 16.05 10.90
C VAL A 111 -11.79 17.17 9.86
N CYS A 112 -10.76 17.09 9.01
CA CYS A 112 -10.54 18.04 7.92
C CYS A 112 -11.73 18.08 6.94
N LEU A 113 -12.24 16.92 6.52
CA LEU A 113 -13.36 16.83 5.57
C LEU A 113 -14.72 17.20 6.16
N SER A 114 -14.83 17.33 7.47
CA SER A 114 -16.08 17.65 8.17
C SER A 114 -16.13 19.08 8.71
N SER A 115 -15.07 19.86 8.52
CA SER A 115 -14.95 21.27 8.90
C SER A 115 -15.15 22.17 7.69
#